data_AF-A0A3B9GGK2-F1
#
_entry.id   AF-A0A3B9GGK2-F1
#
_cell.length_a   1.000
_cell.length_b   1.000
_cell.length_c   1.000
_cell.angle_alpha   90.00
_cell.angle_beta   90.00
_cell.angle_gamma   90.00
#
_symmetry.space_group_name_H-M   'P 1'
#
loop_
_entity.id
_entity.type
_entity.pdbx_description
1 polymer ?
#
loop_
_entity_poly.entity_id
_entity_poly.type
_entity_poly.pdbx_seq_one_letter_code
_entity_poly.pdbx_strand_id
1 'polypeptide(L)'
;MNEIRIHYIDSSVNELLAGADNGHNAPYSMRFNQGEEYFVELGSAVVVPHLPIHHDVRNPVPNAPYISSVRDIVKQLIEALPEAFNGLTYFFDPAEILKPCFYRMFKVDEDVYLYLLRLDLLPRPLDSDILEAGTNDRTPAYATKKLYLESELIPLEAVMWESGRVRAFRIRQLISQTWIGETGEGYLVRGIWMDTDLSKFFTKLFLLPGKRIYPYYPLFCKYKTVCATIPLLSPEGRRSMVPLLHYAVKRLSPEIEKIQNVLRDADFSESLPEFSQLRASIPETWKTHLNSFSVNAYLNAREQKEYALDYADIKTR
;
A
#
# COMPACT_ATOMS: atom_id res chain seq x y z
N MET A 1 -11.58 -12.46 3.26
CA MET A 1 -11.79 -12.03 1.86
C MET A 1 -10.59 -12.48 1.02
N ASN A 2 -10.79 -13.14 -0.12
CA ASN A 2 -9.69 -13.65 -1.00
C ASN A 2 -9.71 -12.99 -2.40
N GLU A 3 -10.47 -11.91 -2.53
CA GLU A 3 -10.77 -11.31 -3.83
C GLU A 3 -10.85 -9.80 -3.67
N ILE A 4 -10.25 -9.06 -4.60
CA ILE A 4 -10.44 -7.62 -4.76
C ILE A 4 -11.30 -7.43 -6.01
N ARG A 5 -12.50 -6.85 -5.84
CA ARG A 5 -13.48 -6.70 -6.91
C ARG A 5 -13.40 -5.32 -7.54
N ILE A 6 -13.44 -5.29 -8.87
CA ILE A 6 -13.58 -4.07 -9.64
C ILE A 6 -15.07 -3.89 -9.93
N HIS A 7 -15.71 -3.01 -9.18
CA HIS A 7 -17.15 -2.77 -9.31
C HIS A 7 -17.48 -1.78 -10.43
N TYR A 8 -16.72 -0.70 -10.53
CA TYR A 8 -16.94 0.34 -11.54
C TYR A 8 -15.61 0.99 -11.93
N ILE A 9 -15.44 1.22 -13.24
CA ILE A 9 -14.31 1.92 -13.84
C ILE A 9 -14.88 3.17 -14.50
N ASP A 10 -14.41 4.34 -14.09
CA ASP A 10 -14.83 5.61 -14.68
C ASP A 10 -13.94 5.99 -15.86
N SER A 11 -14.49 6.15 -17.06
CA SER A 11 -13.69 6.53 -18.24
C SER A 11 -13.06 7.91 -18.09
N SER A 12 -13.78 8.88 -17.50
CA SER A 12 -13.29 10.26 -17.42
C SER A 12 -12.09 10.40 -16.48
N VAL A 13 -12.09 9.66 -15.36
CA VAL A 13 -10.91 9.61 -14.48
C VAL A 13 -9.75 8.91 -15.19
N ASN A 14 -10.00 7.79 -15.88
CA ASN A 14 -8.94 7.06 -16.57
C ASN A 14 -8.35 7.82 -17.78
N GLU A 15 -9.15 8.65 -18.47
CA GLU A 15 -8.65 9.57 -19.50
C GLU A 15 -7.69 10.61 -18.93
N LEU A 16 -7.94 11.12 -17.70
CA LEU A 16 -6.99 11.99 -17.02
C LEU A 16 -5.69 11.25 -16.70
N LEU A 17 -5.77 10.03 -16.15
CA LEU A 17 -4.60 9.23 -15.81
C LEU A 17 -3.73 8.94 -17.05
N ALA A 18 -4.36 8.65 -18.20
CA ALA A 18 -3.66 8.45 -19.46
C ALA A 18 -2.96 9.72 -19.97
N GLY A 19 -3.42 10.91 -19.56
CA GLY A 19 -2.76 12.18 -19.87
C GLY A 19 -1.52 12.48 -19.01
N ALA A 20 -1.24 11.70 -17.96
CA ALA A 20 -0.15 11.95 -17.01
C ALA A 20 1.24 11.51 -17.52
N ASP A 21 1.34 10.95 -18.73
CA ASP A 21 2.49 10.17 -19.18
C ASP A 21 3.82 10.93 -19.40
N ASN A 22 3.82 12.27 -19.37
CA ASN A 22 4.98 13.09 -19.76
C ASN A 22 5.53 14.02 -18.66
N GLY A 23 5.01 13.94 -17.43
CA GLY A 23 5.46 14.79 -16.33
C GLY A 23 6.41 14.07 -15.37
N HIS A 24 7.13 14.84 -14.54
CA HIS A 24 7.86 14.30 -13.40
C HIS A 24 7.16 14.69 -12.09
N ASN A 25 7.22 13.81 -11.09
CA ASN A 25 6.74 14.14 -9.76
C ASN A 25 7.46 15.38 -9.23
N ALA A 26 6.70 16.36 -8.75
CA ALA A 26 7.27 17.40 -7.90
C ALA A 26 7.94 16.75 -6.68
N PRO A 27 8.97 17.39 -6.09
CA PRO A 27 9.62 16.85 -4.90
C PRO A 27 8.60 16.58 -3.78
N TYR A 28 8.64 15.38 -3.23
CA TYR A 28 7.83 14.94 -2.10
C TYR A 28 8.68 14.21 -1.07
N SER A 29 8.29 14.26 0.19
CA SER A 29 8.92 13.50 1.27
C SER A 29 8.10 12.26 1.59
N MET A 30 8.74 11.13 1.89
CA MET A 30 8.08 9.90 2.33
C MET A 30 8.14 9.80 3.84
N ARG A 31 7.00 9.59 4.50
CA ARG A 31 6.91 9.67 5.96
C ARG A 31 5.94 8.65 6.55
N PHE A 32 6.09 8.42 7.85
CA PHE A 32 5.10 7.73 8.67
C PHE A 32 4.73 8.62 9.86
N ASN A 33 3.45 8.65 10.20
CA ASN A 33 3.00 9.38 11.37
C ASN A 33 3.28 8.59 12.67
N GLN A 34 2.83 9.12 13.82
CA GLN A 34 2.98 8.44 15.11
C GLN A 34 2.29 7.08 15.15
N GLY A 35 1.18 6.92 14.43
CA GLY A 35 0.41 5.69 14.29
C GLY A 35 0.94 4.73 13.22
N GLU A 36 2.16 4.96 12.71
CA GLU A 36 2.80 4.12 11.67
C GLU A 36 2.06 4.14 10.31
N GLU A 37 1.25 5.16 10.05
CA GLU A 37 0.54 5.31 8.78
C GLU A 37 1.42 6.04 7.77
N TYR A 38 1.58 5.46 6.59
CA TYR A 38 2.38 6.01 5.52
C TYR A 38 1.69 7.20 4.85
N PHE A 39 2.46 8.27 4.63
CA PHE A 39 2.02 9.40 3.82
C PHE A 39 3.18 10.00 3.03
N VAL A 40 2.85 10.68 1.93
CA VAL A 40 3.77 11.58 1.25
C VAL A 40 3.44 13.02 1.59
N GLU A 41 4.47 13.82 1.85
CA GLU A 41 4.33 15.26 2.08
C GLU A 41 4.72 16.03 0.82
N LEU A 42 3.79 16.82 0.30
CA LEU A 42 3.94 17.65 -0.88
C LEU A 42 4.47 19.05 -0.53
N GLY A 43 5.12 19.71 -1.50
CA GLY A 43 5.51 21.11 -1.36
C GLY A 43 4.32 22.08 -1.25
N SER A 44 3.23 21.76 -1.95
CA SER A 44 2.00 22.55 -2.02
C SER A 44 0.79 21.72 -1.55
N ALA A 45 -0.21 22.40 -1.01
CA ALA A 45 -1.41 21.73 -0.53
C ALA A 45 -2.33 21.36 -1.71
N VAL A 46 -2.99 20.22 -1.60
CA VAL A 46 -4.13 19.86 -2.44
C VAL A 46 -5.43 20.12 -1.69
N VAL A 47 -6.48 20.42 -2.44
CA VAL A 47 -7.83 20.60 -1.90
C VAL A 47 -8.64 19.34 -2.13
N VAL A 48 -9.15 18.79 -1.04
CA VAL A 48 -10.11 17.69 -1.04
C VAL A 48 -11.51 18.28 -0.84
N PRO A 49 -12.40 18.23 -1.85
CA PRO A 49 -13.77 18.70 -1.72
C PRO A 49 -14.59 17.80 -0.79
N HIS A 50 -15.84 18.19 -0.53
CA HIS A 50 -16.78 17.33 0.16
C HIS A 50 -16.92 15.97 -0.53
N LEU A 51 -16.84 14.91 0.27
CA LEU A 51 -17.10 13.54 -0.15
C LEU A 51 -18.24 12.96 0.70
N PRO A 52 -19.08 12.09 0.13
CA PRO A 52 -20.10 11.38 0.90
C PRO A 52 -19.45 10.51 1.99
N ILE A 53 -20.06 10.48 3.18
CA ILE A 53 -19.66 9.59 4.28
C ILE A 53 -20.33 8.22 4.13
N HIS A 54 -21.47 8.17 3.43
CA HIS A 54 -22.28 6.97 3.26
C HIS A 54 -22.44 6.60 1.79
N HIS A 55 -22.40 5.30 1.51
CA HIS A 55 -22.74 4.70 0.22
C HIS A 55 -23.30 3.30 0.47
N ASP A 56 -24.33 2.91 -0.27
CA ASP A 56 -24.85 1.54 -0.19
C ASP A 56 -23.85 0.59 -0.86
N VAL A 57 -23.20 -0.27 -0.07
CA VAL A 57 -22.20 -1.23 -0.55
C VAL A 57 -22.73 -2.17 -1.65
N ARG A 58 -24.06 -2.36 -1.72
CA ARG A 58 -24.71 -3.18 -2.74
C ARG A 58 -24.82 -2.47 -4.09
N ASN A 59 -24.68 -1.14 -4.13
CA ASN A 59 -24.64 -0.38 -5.36
C ASN A 59 -23.19 -0.29 -5.87
N PRO A 60 -22.86 -0.98 -6.98
CA PRO A 60 -21.49 -0.98 -7.49
C PRO A 60 -21.10 0.33 -8.18
N VAL A 61 -22.06 1.20 -8.47
CA VAL A 61 -21.84 2.44 -9.24
C VAL A 61 -21.90 3.65 -8.29
N PRO A 62 -20.87 4.51 -8.26
CA PRO A 62 -20.90 5.74 -7.47
C PRO A 62 -21.85 6.77 -8.07
N ASN A 63 -22.29 7.73 -7.27
CA ASN A 63 -23.07 8.86 -7.77
C ASN A 63 -22.18 9.85 -8.56
N ALA A 64 -22.80 10.65 -9.44
CA ALA A 64 -22.07 11.62 -10.27
C ALA A 64 -21.30 12.68 -9.46
N PRO A 65 -21.83 13.25 -8.35
CA PRO A 65 -21.07 14.17 -7.52
C PRO A 65 -19.77 13.58 -6.97
N TYR A 66 -19.80 12.33 -6.52
CA TYR A 66 -18.61 11.62 -6.04
C TYR A 66 -17.53 11.54 -7.13
N ILE A 67 -17.91 11.11 -8.33
CA ILE A 67 -16.98 11.02 -9.46
C ILE A 67 -16.40 12.39 -9.81
N SER A 68 -17.20 13.46 -9.78
CA SER A 68 -16.69 14.82 -10.01
C SER A 68 -15.64 15.19 -8.96
N SER A 69 -15.91 14.93 -7.67
CA SER A 69 -14.95 15.18 -6.59
C SER A 69 -13.65 14.38 -6.78
N VAL A 70 -13.74 13.09 -7.11
CA VAL A 70 -12.55 12.25 -7.38
C VAL A 70 -11.77 12.80 -8.56
N ARG A 71 -12.44 13.21 -9.63
CA ARG A 71 -11.81 13.77 -10.82
C ARG A 71 -11.06 15.07 -10.51
N ASP A 72 -11.63 15.95 -9.69
CA ASP A 72 -11.01 17.22 -9.30
C ASP A 72 -9.78 17.00 -8.41
N ILE A 73 -9.82 15.99 -7.54
CA ILE A 73 -8.66 15.55 -6.75
C ILE A 73 -7.58 14.97 -7.66
N VAL A 74 -7.94 14.03 -8.54
CA VAL A 74 -7.01 13.38 -9.47
C VAL A 74 -6.34 14.40 -10.37
N LYS A 75 -7.06 15.42 -10.85
CA LYS A 75 -6.49 16.50 -11.66
C LYS A 75 -5.37 17.25 -10.91
N GLN A 76 -5.63 17.68 -9.67
CA GLN A 76 -4.62 18.34 -8.84
C GLN A 76 -3.42 17.42 -8.57
N LEU A 77 -3.68 16.13 -8.33
CA LEU A 77 -2.63 15.16 -8.03
C LEU A 77 -1.78 14.82 -9.26
N ILE A 78 -2.34 14.79 -10.47
CA ILE A 78 -1.56 14.59 -11.69
C ILE A 78 -0.69 15.82 -12.00
N GLU A 79 -1.13 17.02 -11.64
CA GLU A 79 -0.30 18.23 -11.78
C GLU A 79 0.92 18.19 -10.83
N ALA A 80 0.74 17.68 -9.60
CA ALA A 80 1.82 17.59 -8.61
C ALA A 80 2.67 16.31 -8.72
N LEU A 81 2.06 15.18 -9.04
CA LEU A 81 2.62 13.83 -9.01
C LEU A 81 2.21 13.01 -10.26
N PRO A 82 2.54 13.46 -11.48
CA PRO A 82 2.13 12.76 -12.72
C PRO A 82 2.63 11.30 -12.79
N GLU A 83 3.86 11.02 -12.37
CA GLU A 83 4.44 9.67 -12.42
C GLU A 83 3.75 8.71 -11.42
N ALA A 84 3.15 9.24 -10.35
CA ALA A 84 2.37 8.46 -9.37
C ALA A 84 1.18 7.73 -10.00
N PHE A 85 0.66 8.25 -11.11
CA PHE A 85 -0.53 7.71 -11.77
C PHE A 85 -0.26 7.06 -13.12
N ASN A 86 0.95 7.20 -13.66
CA ASN A 86 1.32 6.67 -14.97
C ASN A 86 1.03 5.15 -15.11
N GLY A 87 0.18 4.85 -16.10
CA GLY A 87 -0.29 3.51 -16.43
C GLY A 87 -1.02 2.79 -15.30
N LEU A 88 -1.60 3.53 -14.35
CA LEU A 88 -2.58 3.00 -13.40
C LEU A 88 -3.99 3.10 -13.98
N THR A 89 -4.88 2.25 -13.48
CA THR A 89 -6.32 2.29 -13.79
C THR A 89 -7.09 2.54 -12.51
N TYR A 90 -7.95 3.56 -12.52
CA TYR A 90 -8.89 3.85 -11.45
C TYR A 90 -10.06 2.86 -11.43
N PHE A 91 -10.46 2.46 -10.23
CA PHE A 91 -11.76 1.84 -9.99
C PHE A 91 -12.37 2.31 -8.67
N PHE A 92 -13.69 2.23 -8.61
CA PHE A 92 -14.46 2.51 -7.41
C PHE A 92 -14.69 1.22 -6.61
N ASP A 93 -14.42 1.29 -5.30
CA ASP A 93 -14.78 0.27 -4.33
C ASP A 93 -15.92 0.80 -3.43
N PRO A 94 -17.13 0.23 -3.51
CA PRO A 94 -18.28 0.69 -2.72
C PRO A 94 -18.12 0.44 -1.21
N ALA A 95 -17.16 -0.39 -0.78
CA ALA A 95 -16.84 -0.60 0.62
C ALA A 95 -15.84 0.44 1.18
N GLU A 96 -15.12 1.14 0.30
CA GLU A 96 -14.08 2.10 0.69
C GLU A 96 -14.20 3.43 -0.08
N ILE A 97 -15.35 4.09 0.02
CA ILE A 97 -15.65 5.29 -0.78
C ILE A 97 -14.68 6.46 -0.54
N LEU A 98 -14.09 6.57 0.65
CA LEU A 98 -13.07 7.57 0.97
C LEU A 98 -11.65 7.13 0.58
N LYS A 99 -11.51 6.00 -0.12
CA LYS A 99 -10.25 5.49 -0.63
C LYS A 99 -10.30 5.18 -2.12
N PRO A 100 -10.23 6.20 -3.00
CA PRO A 100 -10.07 5.98 -4.43
C PRO A 100 -8.93 4.99 -4.71
N CYS A 101 -9.23 3.97 -5.50
CA CYS A 101 -8.33 2.85 -5.75
C CYS A 101 -7.78 2.92 -7.18
N PHE A 102 -6.47 2.72 -7.31
CA PHE A 102 -5.75 2.71 -8.57
C PHE A 102 -4.90 1.45 -8.65
N TYR A 103 -4.88 0.78 -9.80
CA TYR A 103 -4.12 -0.47 -9.92
C TYR A 103 -3.32 -0.59 -11.20
N ARG A 104 -2.34 -1.48 -11.16
CA ARG A 104 -1.60 -1.98 -12.32
C ARG A 104 -1.19 -3.42 -12.09
N MET A 105 -1.10 -4.22 -13.14
CA MET A 105 -0.59 -5.58 -13.06
C MET A 105 0.86 -5.65 -13.53
N PHE A 106 1.65 -6.48 -12.85
CA PHE A 106 2.99 -6.88 -13.26
C PHE A 106 3.02 -8.40 -13.46
N LYS A 107 3.68 -8.85 -14.53
CA LYS A 107 3.89 -10.28 -14.81
C LYS A 107 5.38 -10.60 -14.72
N VAL A 108 5.72 -11.67 -14.01
CA VAL A 108 7.08 -12.22 -13.92
C VAL A 108 6.98 -13.74 -14.07
N ASP A 109 7.62 -14.29 -15.09
CA ASP A 109 7.40 -15.67 -15.53
C ASP A 109 5.90 -15.95 -15.72
N GLU A 110 5.35 -16.95 -15.03
CA GLU A 110 3.91 -17.28 -15.01
C GLU A 110 3.15 -16.62 -13.85
N ASP A 111 3.83 -15.89 -12.96
CA ASP A 111 3.23 -15.24 -11.80
C ASP A 111 2.75 -13.82 -12.13
N VAL A 112 1.62 -13.43 -11.55
CA VAL A 112 1.04 -12.09 -11.69
C VAL A 112 0.96 -11.40 -10.33
N TYR A 113 1.29 -10.12 -10.30
CA TYR A 113 1.25 -9.26 -9.12
C TYR A 113 0.36 -8.06 -9.38
N LEU A 114 -0.47 -7.72 -8.40
CA LEU A 114 -1.28 -6.51 -8.39
C LEU A 114 -0.51 -5.43 -7.64
N TYR A 115 -0.19 -4.33 -8.33
CA TYR A 115 0.06 -3.07 -7.67
C TYR A 115 -1.26 -2.38 -7.38
N LEU A 116 -1.48 -2.01 -6.12
CA LEU A 116 -2.68 -1.35 -5.65
C LEU A 116 -2.28 -0.11 -4.84
N LEU A 117 -2.69 1.05 -5.34
CA LEU A 117 -2.57 2.34 -4.69
C LEU A 117 -3.96 2.76 -4.22
N ARG A 118 -4.11 3.03 -2.92
CA ARG A 118 -5.30 3.65 -2.34
C ARG A 118 -4.93 4.98 -1.71
N LEU A 119 -5.70 6.01 -2.03
CA LEU A 119 -5.55 7.34 -1.46
C LEU A 119 -6.52 7.51 -0.30
N ASP A 120 -6.04 7.66 0.94
CA ASP A 120 -6.92 7.90 2.09
C ASP A 120 -7.33 9.38 2.15
N LEU A 121 -8.60 9.64 1.79
CA LEU A 121 -9.21 10.96 1.78
C LEU A 121 -10.03 11.24 3.05
N LEU A 122 -9.88 10.42 4.10
CA LEU A 122 -10.49 10.72 5.38
C LEU A 122 -9.83 12.00 5.96
N PRO A 123 -10.60 13.03 6.30
CA PRO A 123 -10.05 14.24 6.87
C PRO A 123 -9.39 13.95 8.22
N ARG A 124 -8.18 14.48 8.40
CA ARG A 124 -7.44 14.43 9.66
C ARG A 124 -7.34 15.85 10.18
N PRO A 125 -8.22 16.27 11.13
CA PRO A 125 -8.30 17.68 11.57
C PRO A 125 -6.99 18.23 12.15
N LEU A 126 -6.11 17.36 12.65
CA LEU A 126 -4.80 17.75 13.14
C LEU A 126 -3.74 17.87 12.03
N ASP A 127 -4.03 17.45 10.81
CA ASP A 127 -3.09 17.48 9.67
C ASP A 127 -3.65 18.25 8.46
N SER A 128 -4.81 18.88 8.63
CA SER A 128 -5.59 19.47 7.54
C SER A 128 -6.15 20.83 7.93
N ASP A 129 -6.17 21.75 6.98
CA ASP A 129 -6.85 23.03 7.10
C ASP A 129 -8.29 22.87 6.60
N ILE A 130 -9.27 22.96 7.51
CA ILE A 130 -10.68 22.84 7.15
C ILE A 130 -11.13 24.12 6.43
N LEU A 131 -11.57 23.97 5.18
CA LEU A 131 -12.05 25.07 4.33
C LEU A 131 -13.55 25.30 4.52
N GLU A 132 -14.31 24.20 4.54
CA GLU A 132 -15.75 24.20 4.75
C GLU A 132 -16.15 23.07 5.70
N ALA A 133 -17.08 23.36 6.61
CA ALA A 133 -17.57 22.38 7.57
C ALA A 133 -18.31 21.22 6.86
N GLY A 134 -18.09 20.00 7.36
CA GLY A 134 -18.84 18.83 6.94
C GLY A 134 -20.27 18.81 7.48
N THR A 135 -21.01 17.77 7.13
CA THR A 135 -22.32 17.45 7.74
C THR A 135 -22.33 15.98 8.15
N ASN A 136 -23.47 15.48 8.62
CA ASN A 136 -23.62 14.05 8.92
C ASN A 136 -23.51 13.16 7.66
N ASP A 137 -23.70 13.73 6.46
CA ASP A 137 -23.72 12.99 5.20
C ASP A 137 -22.47 13.20 4.34
N ARG A 138 -21.66 14.22 4.66
CA ARG A 138 -20.46 14.57 3.89
C ARG A 138 -19.30 14.99 4.77
N THR A 139 -18.09 14.61 4.37
CA THR A 139 -16.85 15.04 5.01
C THR A 139 -16.72 16.56 4.93
N PRO A 140 -15.96 17.22 5.82
CA PRO A 140 -15.47 18.58 5.56
C PRO A 140 -14.71 18.67 4.23
N ALA A 141 -14.74 19.85 3.60
CA ALA A 141 -13.78 20.17 2.56
C ALA A 141 -12.51 20.70 3.24
N TYR A 142 -11.34 20.26 2.80
CA TYR A 142 -10.08 20.56 3.48
C TYR A 142 -8.91 20.70 2.51
N ALA A 143 -7.89 21.43 2.94
CA ALA A 143 -6.59 21.48 2.28
C ALA A 143 -5.56 20.70 3.10
N THR A 144 -4.67 19.96 2.43
CA THR A 144 -3.56 19.29 3.11
C THR A 144 -2.34 19.15 2.20
N LYS A 145 -1.15 19.12 2.82
CA LYS A 145 0.10 18.71 2.17
C LYS A 145 0.42 17.23 2.38
N LYS A 146 -0.26 16.56 3.32
CA LYS A 146 -0.01 15.16 3.68
C LYS A 146 -1.01 14.25 2.96
N LEU A 147 -0.54 13.50 1.98
CA LEU A 147 -1.33 12.48 1.29
C LEU A 147 -1.07 11.11 1.92
N TYR A 148 -2.05 10.60 2.65
CA TYR A 148 -1.99 9.27 3.23
C TYR A 148 -2.30 8.21 2.17
N LEU A 149 -1.45 7.19 2.06
CA LEU A 149 -1.50 6.22 0.96
C LEU A 149 -1.32 4.79 1.47
N GLU A 150 -2.07 3.85 0.89
CA GLU A 150 -1.69 2.44 0.88
C GLU A 150 -1.11 2.14 -0.51
N SER A 151 0.17 1.81 -0.61
CA SER A 151 0.85 1.50 -1.87
C SER A 151 1.47 0.13 -1.78
N GLU A 152 0.81 -0.86 -2.37
CA GLU A 152 1.04 -2.29 -2.07
C GLU A 152 1.25 -3.10 -3.36
N LEU A 153 2.15 -4.08 -3.31
CA LEU A 153 2.21 -5.19 -4.25
C LEU A 153 1.62 -6.45 -3.60
N ILE A 154 0.68 -7.07 -4.29
CA ILE A 154 -0.08 -8.22 -3.81
C ILE A 154 0.09 -9.38 -4.82
N PRO A 155 0.55 -10.56 -4.39
CA PRO A 155 0.64 -11.71 -5.28
C PRO A 155 -0.75 -12.25 -5.64
N LEU A 156 -0.98 -12.53 -6.91
CA LEU A 156 -2.25 -13.04 -7.41
C LEU A 156 -2.18 -14.53 -7.72
N GLU A 157 -3.29 -15.20 -7.42
CA GLU A 157 -3.55 -16.57 -7.86
C GLU A 157 -4.19 -16.57 -9.25
N ALA A 158 -5.10 -15.61 -9.51
CA ALA A 158 -5.73 -15.47 -10.82
C ALA A 158 -6.27 -14.05 -11.02
N VAL A 159 -6.39 -13.65 -12.29
CA VAL A 159 -7.12 -12.45 -12.73
C VAL A 159 -8.43 -12.90 -13.37
N MET A 160 -9.56 -12.41 -12.87
CA MET A 160 -10.87 -12.75 -13.39
C MET A 160 -11.28 -11.72 -14.44
N TRP A 161 -11.65 -12.21 -15.62
CA TRP A 161 -12.03 -11.40 -16.77
C TRP A 161 -13.51 -11.60 -17.10
N GLU A 162 -14.17 -10.52 -17.50
CA GLU A 162 -15.53 -10.54 -18.03
C GLU A 162 -15.61 -9.60 -19.22
N SER A 163 -16.04 -10.10 -20.38
CA SER A 163 -16.15 -9.32 -21.63
C SER A 163 -14.87 -8.55 -21.99
N GLY A 164 -13.69 -9.14 -21.77
CA GLY A 164 -12.39 -8.53 -22.05
C GLY A 164 -11.93 -7.48 -21.05
N ARG A 165 -12.66 -7.25 -19.95
CA ARG A 165 -12.27 -6.34 -18.87
C ARG A 165 -11.97 -7.11 -17.59
N VAL A 166 -11.06 -6.58 -16.77
CA VAL A 166 -10.79 -7.16 -15.46
C VAL A 166 -12.01 -6.91 -14.56
N ARG A 167 -12.52 -7.99 -13.96
CA ARG A 167 -13.66 -7.99 -13.05
C ARG A 167 -13.21 -8.09 -11.60
N ALA A 168 -12.18 -8.90 -11.35
CA ALA A 168 -11.65 -9.11 -10.00
C ALA A 168 -10.24 -9.70 -10.01
N PHE A 169 -9.57 -9.59 -8.87
CA PHE A 169 -8.27 -10.20 -8.59
C PHE A 169 -8.43 -11.23 -7.48
N ARG A 170 -8.07 -12.49 -7.75
CA ARG A 170 -8.00 -13.53 -6.73
C ARG A 170 -6.59 -13.54 -6.14
N ILE A 171 -6.50 -13.33 -4.84
CA ILE A 171 -5.22 -13.22 -4.14
C ILE A 171 -4.62 -14.62 -3.93
N ARG A 172 -3.29 -14.74 -4.04
CA ARG A 172 -2.59 -15.97 -3.66
C ARG A 172 -2.42 -15.99 -2.15
N GLN A 173 -3.09 -16.93 -1.47
CA GLN A 173 -3.00 -17.10 -0.02
C GLN A 173 -1.96 -18.17 0.32
N LEU A 174 -1.00 -17.82 1.18
CA LEU A 174 0.05 -18.72 1.66
C LEU A 174 -0.17 -19.14 3.12
N ILE A 175 -0.89 -18.32 3.89
CA ILE A 175 -1.06 -18.49 5.34
C ILE A 175 -2.34 -19.27 5.59
N SER A 176 -2.24 -20.25 6.48
CA SER A 176 -3.31 -21.21 6.76
C SER A 176 -4.50 -20.57 7.46
N GLN A 177 -5.69 -21.19 7.35
CA GLN A 177 -6.87 -20.75 8.09
C GLN A 177 -6.77 -21.06 9.59
N THR A 178 -6.04 -22.12 9.96
CA THR A 178 -5.86 -22.55 11.36
C THR A 178 -5.02 -21.56 12.16
N TRP A 179 -4.02 -20.93 11.53
CA TRP A 179 -3.26 -19.81 12.12
C TRP A 179 -4.16 -18.63 12.52
N ILE A 180 -5.23 -18.39 11.76
CA ILE A 180 -6.07 -17.19 11.89
C ILE A 180 -7.17 -17.36 12.95
N GLY A 181 -7.57 -18.60 13.25
CA GLY A 181 -8.74 -18.90 14.08
C GLY A 181 -8.44 -19.31 15.53
N GLU A 182 -7.24 -19.81 15.85
CA GLU A 182 -7.00 -20.47 17.14
C GLU A 182 -5.80 -19.91 17.92
N THR A 183 -4.74 -19.46 17.24
CA THR A 183 -3.45 -19.20 17.92
C THR A 183 -2.63 -18.00 17.42
N GLY A 184 -2.96 -17.37 16.28
CA GLY A 184 -2.18 -16.26 15.75
C GLY A 184 -2.52 -14.90 16.38
N GLU A 185 -1.53 -14.05 16.60
CA GLU A 185 -1.68 -12.64 17.04
C GLU A 185 -2.10 -11.68 15.90
N GLY A 186 -2.79 -12.20 14.89
CA GLY A 186 -3.24 -11.39 13.77
C GLY A 186 -4.53 -10.65 14.10
N TYR A 187 -4.70 -9.46 13.53
CA TYR A 187 -5.88 -8.63 13.72
C TYR A 187 -6.63 -8.42 12.40
N LEU A 188 -7.94 -8.23 12.49
CA LEU A 188 -8.81 -7.93 11.36
C LEU A 188 -9.01 -6.42 11.25
N VAL A 189 -8.57 -5.83 10.15
CA VAL A 189 -8.93 -4.45 9.77
C VAL A 189 -9.82 -4.53 8.56
N ARG A 190 -11.08 -4.12 8.71
CA ARG A 190 -12.09 -4.13 7.62
C ARG A 190 -12.20 -5.50 6.92
N GLY A 191 -12.10 -6.59 7.69
CA GLY A 191 -12.17 -7.96 7.16
C GLY A 191 -10.90 -8.47 6.46
N ILE A 192 -9.83 -7.67 6.45
CA ILE A 192 -8.49 -8.06 6.01
C ILE A 192 -7.69 -8.46 7.24
N TRP A 193 -7.13 -9.67 7.20
CA TRP A 193 -6.29 -10.20 8.27
C TRP A 193 -4.83 -9.80 8.04
N MET A 194 -4.19 -9.30 9.10
CA MET A 194 -2.80 -8.85 9.13
C MET A 194 -2.13 -9.39 10.40
N ASP A 195 -0.81 -9.57 10.35
CA ASP A 195 -0.03 -10.15 11.45
C ASP A 195 1.32 -9.44 11.56
N THR A 196 1.54 -8.82 12.71
CA THR A 196 2.71 -7.96 12.95
C THR A 196 3.99 -8.78 13.03
N ASP A 197 3.95 -9.96 13.64
CA ASP A 197 5.14 -10.77 13.84
C ASP A 197 5.55 -11.50 12.57
N LEU A 198 4.60 -11.96 11.76
CA LEU A 198 4.90 -12.40 10.40
C LEU A 198 5.47 -11.25 9.56
N SER A 199 4.96 -10.03 9.70
CA SER A 199 5.50 -8.87 8.97
C SER A 199 6.95 -8.56 9.38
N LYS A 200 7.26 -8.59 10.68
CA LYS A 200 8.64 -8.48 11.18
C LYS A 200 9.51 -9.62 10.65
N PHE A 201 9.02 -10.86 10.71
CA PHE A 201 9.74 -12.05 10.23
C PHE A 201 10.10 -11.92 8.74
N PHE A 202 9.10 -11.64 7.89
CA PHE A 202 9.30 -11.49 6.45
C PHE A 202 10.25 -10.35 6.13
N THR A 203 10.07 -9.18 6.73
CA THR A 203 10.97 -8.04 6.50
C THR A 203 12.41 -8.37 6.94
N LYS A 204 12.60 -8.95 8.13
CA LYS A 204 13.92 -9.17 8.71
C LYS A 204 14.76 -10.22 7.99
N LEU A 205 14.12 -11.18 7.32
CA LEU A 205 14.82 -12.14 6.46
C LEU A 205 15.60 -11.48 5.32
N PHE A 206 15.08 -10.38 4.79
CA PHE A 206 15.59 -9.67 3.62
C PHE A 206 16.34 -8.38 3.97
N LEU A 207 16.70 -8.20 5.25
CA LEU A 207 17.54 -7.09 5.68
C LEU A 207 18.95 -7.58 5.99
N LEU A 208 19.92 -6.66 5.93
CA LEU A 208 21.22 -6.89 6.53
C LEU A 208 21.13 -7.00 8.06
N PRO A 209 22.02 -7.79 8.70
CA PRO A 209 22.11 -7.85 10.16
C PRO A 209 22.25 -6.46 10.78
N GLY A 210 21.54 -6.20 11.87
CA GLY A 210 21.57 -4.91 12.58
C GLY A 210 20.82 -3.76 11.90
N LYS A 211 20.41 -3.90 10.63
CA LYS A 211 19.66 -2.86 9.93
C LYS A 211 18.27 -2.68 10.55
N ARG A 212 17.93 -1.42 10.84
CA ARG A 212 16.63 -1.00 11.36
C ARG A 212 15.97 -0.03 10.38
N ILE A 213 14.75 -0.36 9.97
CA ILE A 213 13.93 0.48 9.08
C ILE A 213 12.50 0.61 9.60
N TYR A 214 12.24 0.27 10.86
CA TYR A 214 10.91 0.46 11.46
C TYR A 214 10.53 1.96 11.51
N PRO A 215 9.29 2.35 11.19
CA PRO A 215 8.10 1.50 10.97
C PRO A 215 7.86 1.01 9.54
N TYR A 216 8.81 1.21 8.63
CA TYR A 216 8.70 0.68 7.27
C TYR A 216 8.94 -0.84 7.25
N TYR A 217 7.89 -1.59 6.91
CA TYR A 217 7.93 -3.03 6.62
C TYR A 217 7.79 -3.26 5.10
N PRO A 218 8.90 -3.41 4.35
CA PRO A 218 8.88 -3.61 2.91
C PRO A 218 8.22 -4.92 2.49
N LEU A 219 8.27 -5.94 3.34
CA LEU A 219 7.59 -7.21 3.16
C LEU A 219 6.72 -7.47 4.39
N PHE A 220 5.43 -7.58 4.19
CA PHE A 220 4.46 -7.62 5.30
C PHE A 220 3.36 -8.65 5.05
N CYS A 221 2.67 -9.01 6.13
CA CYS A 221 1.58 -9.95 6.10
C CYS A 221 0.24 -9.22 5.94
N LYS A 222 -0.42 -9.41 4.79
CA LYS A 222 -1.79 -8.93 4.52
C LYS A 222 -2.48 -9.90 3.58
N TYR A 223 -3.81 -9.99 3.65
CA TYR A 223 -4.61 -10.92 2.82
C TYR A 223 -4.21 -12.40 2.93
N LYS A 224 -3.65 -12.82 4.08
CA LYS A 224 -3.14 -14.18 4.31
C LYS A 224 -1.96 -14.55 3.39
N THR A 225 -1.14 -13.57 3.02
CA THR A 225 0.02 -13.78 2.16
C THR A 225 1.11 -12.75 2.45
N VAL A 226 2.26 -12.93 1.79
CA VAL A 226 3.34 -11.95 1.81
C VAL A 226 3.06 -10.90 0.74
N CYS A 227 2.92 -9.65 1.16
CA CYS A 227 2.78 -8.48 0.30
C CYS A 227 4.04 -7.61 0.40
N ALA A 228 4.20 -6.63 -0.50
CA ALA A 228 5.28 -5.66 -0.41
C ALA A 228 4.79 -4.22 -0.39
N THR A 229 5.39 -3.38 0.44
CA THR A 229 5.09 -1.94 0.52
C THR A 229 5.94 -1.18 -0.49
N ILE A 230 5.32 -0.29 -1.25
CA ILE A 230 5.95 0.46 -2.34
C ILE A 230 5.89 1.95 -2.07
N PRO A 231 6.88 2.53 -1.39
CA PRO A 231 6.87 3.96 -1.07
C PRO A 231 7.25 4.84 -2.29
N LEU A 232 7.88 4.25 -3.31
CA LEU A 232 8.31 4.99 -4.51
C LEU A 232 7.17 5.08 -5.52
N LEU A 233 6.77 6.31 -5.86
CA LEU A 233 5.61 6.58 -6.69
C LEU A 233 5.94 6.62 -8.20
N SER A 234 7.19 6.54 -8.65
CA SER A 234 7.47 6.48 -10.09
C SER A 234 7.16 5.10 -10.69
N PRO A 235 6.91 4.97 -12.01
CA PRO A 235 6.75 3.67 -12.67
C PRO A 235 7.89 2.69 -12.39
N GLU A 236 9.13 3.16 -12.43
CA GLU A 236 10.34 2.39 -12.13
C GLU A 236 10.39 2.02 -10.65
N GLY A 237 10.07 2.98 -9.77
CA GLY A 237 9.95 2.77 -8.34
C GLY A 237 8.95 1.67 -8.00
N ARG A 238 7.76 1.70 -8.61
CA ARG A 238 6.72 0.67 -8.46
C ARG A 238 7.19 -0.71 -8.92
N ARG A 239 7.94 -0.77 -10.01
CA ARG A 239 8.46 -2.02 -10.56
C ARG A 239 9.63 -2.59 -9.74
N SER A 240 10.41 -1.74 -9.06
CA SER A 240 11.67 -2.11 -8.40
C SER A 240 11.54 -3.21 -7.35
N MET A 241 10.38 -3.34 -6.70
CA MET A 241 10.13 -4.32 -5.63
C MET A 241 9.52 -5.62 -6.13
N VAL A 242 9.05 -5.68 -7.38
CA VAL A 242 8.45 -6.89 -7.96
C VAL A 242 9.42 -8.08 -7.91
N PRO A 243 10.72 -7.95 -8.28
CA PRO A 243 11.65 -9.08 -8.20
C PRO A 243 11.85 -9.59 -6.77
N LEU A 244 11.95 -8.69 -5.78
CA LEU A 244 12.11 -9.06 -4.38
C LEU A 244 10.87 -9.81 -3.86
N LEU A 245 9.67 -9.28 -4.11
CA LEU A 245 8.44 -9.95 -3.69
C LEU A 245 8.28 -11.31 -4.38
N HIS A 246 8.61 -11.40 -5.67
CA HIS A 246 8.56 -12.65 -6.42
C HIS A 246 9.47 -13.72 -5.82
N TYR A 247 10.73 -13.36 -5.55
CA TYR A 247 11.66 -14.25 -4.87
C TYR A 247 11.18 -14.63 -3.47
N ALA A 248 10.71 -13.66 -2.68
CA ALA A 248 10.22 -13.90 -1.32
C ALA A 248 9.05 -14.88 -1.30
N VAL A 249 8.04 -14.68 -2.16
CA VAL A 249 6.91 -15.60 -2.29
C VAL A 249 7.37 -17.01 -2.64
N LYS A 250 8.23 -17.17 -3.66
CA LYS A 250 8.75 -18.50 -4.06
C LYS A 250 9.57 -19.16 -2.94
N ARG A 251 10.40 -18.40 -2.21
CA ARG A 251 11.26 -18.94 -1.15
C ARG A 251 10.48 -19.30 0.12
N LEU A 252 9.47 -18.50 0.49
CA LEU A 252 8.71 -18.65 1.73
C LEU A 252 7.56 -19.66 1.61
N SER A 253 7.00 -19.85 0.41
CA SER A 253 5.90 -20.79 0.20
C SER A 253 6.13 -22.19 0.80
N PRO A 254 7.28 -22.87 0.58
CA PRO A 254 7.53 -24.19 1.19
C PRO A 254 7.83 -24.14 2.69
N GLU A 255 8.16 -22.98 3.26
CA GLU A 255 8.55 -22.82 4.66
C GLU A 255 7.40 -22.28 5.53
N ILE A 256 6.29 -21.87 4.93
CA ILE A 256 5.25 -21.07 5.60
C ILE A 256 4.60 -21.80 6.78
N GLU A 257 4.42 -23.11 6.67
CA GLU A 257 3.87 -23.94 7.75
C GLU A 257 4.82 -23.99 8.94
N LYS A 258 6.13 -24.18 8.67
CA LYS A 258 7.16 -24.16 9.70
C LYS A 258 7.24 -22.80 10.39
N ILE A 259 7.19 -21.71 9.63
CA ILE A 259 7.20 -20.34 10.17
C ILE A 259 6.00 -20.11 11.10
N GLN A 260 4.79 -20.49 10.66
CA GLN A 260 3.57 -20.39 11.48
C GLN A 260 3.70 -21.21 12.77
N ASN A 261 4.19 -22.45 12.70
CA ASN A 261 4.31 -23.28 13.90
C ASN A 261 5.27 -22.69 14.94
N VAL A 262 6.38 -22.08 14.51
CA VAL A 262 7.33 -21.42 15.42
C VAL A 262 6.71 -20.19 16.08
N LEU A 263 6.05 -19.34 15.29
CA LEU A 263 5.45 -18.11 15.79
C LEU A 263 4.19 -18.36 16.63
N ARG A 264 3.65 -19.58 16.58
CA ARG A 264 2.51 -20.00 17.40
C ARG A 264 2.84 -19.97 18.88
N ASP A 265 4.06 -20.38 19.19
CA ASP A 265 4.51 -20.68 20.53
C ASP A 265 5.45 -19.58 21.08
N ALA A 266 5.82 -18.59 20.25
CA ALA A 266 6.72 -17.51 20.61
C ALA A 266 6.59 -16.27 19.70
N ASP A 267 6.76 -15.09 20.28
CA ASP A 267 6.92 -13.83 19.53
C ASP A 267 8.15 -13.88 18.62
N PHE A 268 8.10 -13.10 17.53
CA PHE A 268 9.23 -13.00 16.62
C PHE A 268 10.49 -12.42 17.30
N SER A 269 11.58 -13.18 17.22
CA SER A 269 12.94 -12.75 17.55
C SER A 269 13.94 -13.17 16.47
N GLU A 270 14.95 -12.33 16.20
CA GLU A 270 16.06 -12.69 15.31
C GLU A 270 16.90 -13.86 15.85
N SER A 271 16.75 -14.23 17.13
CA SER A 271 17.42 -15.38 17.76
C SER A 271 16.72 -16.72 17.53
N LEU A 272 15.54 -16.75 16.91
CA LEU A 272 14.83 -18.00 16.62
C LEU A 272 15.70 -18.91 15.70
N PRO A 273 15.89 -20.20 16.03
CA PRO A 273 16.70 -21.10 15.22
C PRO A 273 16.21 -21.21 13.77
N GLU A 274 14.90 -21.28 13.56
CA GLU A 274 14.28 -21.41 12.25
C GLU A 274 14.45 -20.14 11.42
N PHE A 275 14.35 -18.96 12.04
CA PHE A 275 14.66 -17.71 11.39
C PHE A 275 16.14 -17.64 10.97
N SER A 276 17.05 -18.00 11.86
CA SER A 276 18.49 -17.98 11.59
C SER A 276 18.88 -18.93 10.45
N GLN A 277 18.34 -20.15 10.45
CA GLN A 277 18.55 -21.13 9.38
C GLN A 277 18.01 -20.64 8.03
N LEU A 278 16.78 -20.12 8.02
CA LEU A 278 16.16 -19.63 6.80
C LEU A 278 16.90 -18.41 6.25
N ARG A 279 17.27 -17.46 7.11
CA ARG A 279 18.05 -16.27 6.73
C ARG A 279 19.42 -16.62 6.15
N ALA A 280 20.10 -17.62 6.70
CA ALA A 280 21.38 -18.08 6.19
C ALA A 280 21.28 -18.64 4.76
N SER A 281 20.12 -19.21 4.40
CA SER A 281 19.87 -19.72 3.04
C SER A 281 19.52 -18.64 2.01
N ILE A 282 19.22 -17.41 2.45
CA ILE A 282 18.87 -16.31 1.54
C ILE A 282 20.16 -15.67 1.00
N PRO A 283 20.37 -15.61 -0.33
CA PRO A 283 21.51 -14.96 -0.94
C PRO A 283 21.64 -13.49 -0.54
N GLU A 284 22.87 -13.03 -0.37
CA GLU A 284 23.16 -11.68 0.10
C GLU A 284 22.62 -10.59 -0.83
N THR A 285 22.56 -10.85 -2.13
CA THR A 285 22.00 -9.95 -3.15
C THR A 285 20.56 -9.55 -2.86
N TRP A 286 19.77 -10.44 -2.26
CA TRP A 286 18.38 -10.12 -1.89
C TRP A 286 18.28 -9.31 -0.60
N LYS A 287 19.27 -9.44 0.29
CA LYS A 287 19.34 -8.64 1.53
C LYS A 287 19.79 -7.21 1.27
N THR A 288 20.62 -7.02 0.24
CA THR A 288 21.10 -5.69 -0.16
C THR A 288 20.07 -4.89 -0.94
N HIS A 289 19.03 -5.51 -1.50
CA HIS A 289 17.97 -4.83 -2.25
C HIS A 289 17.28 -3.73 -1.43
N LEU A 290 17.11 -3.95 -0.13
CA LEU A 290 16.49 -2.99 0.80
C LEU A 290 17.51 -2.02 1.42
N ASN A 291 18.79 -2.05 0.99
CA ASN A 291 19.81 -1.22 1.58
C ASN A 291 19.66 0.27 1.31
N SER A 292 19.04 0.62 0.19
CA SER A 292 18.82 2.01 -0.21
C SER A 292 17.82 2.75 0.68
N PHE A 293 17.03 2.05 1.52
CA PHE A 293 16.08 2.68 2.44
C PHE A 293 16.69 2.96 3.82
N SER A 294 16.42 4.13 4.39
CA SER A 294 16.70 4.43 5.80
C SER A 294 15.51 5.10 6.46
N VAL A 295 15.36 4.90 7.77
CA VAL A 295 14.30 5.54 8.54
C VAL A 295 14.88 6.33 9.70
N ASN A 296 14.45 7.58 9.83
CA ASN A 296 14.89 8.51 10.86
C ASN A 296 13.67 9.05 11.62
N ALA A 297 13.66 8.92 12.95
CA ALA A 297 12.62 9.52 13.79
C ALA A 297 12.89 11.01 13.99
N TYR A 298 11.83 11.82 13.97
CA TYR A 298 11.89 13.26 14.27
C TYR A 298 10.60 13.72 14.96
N LEU A 299 10.60 14.95 15.47
CA LEU A 299 9.40 15.61 15.98
C LEU A 299 8.86 16.59 14.93
N ASN A 300 7.57 16.48 14.61
CA ASN A 300 6.92 17.41 13.70
C ASN A 300 6.69 18.79 14.35
N ALA A 301 6.09 19.72 13.62
CA ALA A 301 5.82 21.09 14.11
C ALA A 301 4.90 21.17 15.35
N ARG A 302 4.26 20.06 15.72
CA ARG A 302 3.39 19.91 16.89
C ARG A 302 4.03 19.06 17.98
N GLU A 303 5.34 18.85 17.91
CA GLU A 303 6.11 18.02 18.84
C GLU A 303 5.65 16.54 18.89
N GLN A 304 4.97 16.07 17.84
CA GLN A 304 4.58 14.66 17.72
C GLN A 304 5.65 13.89 16.97
N LYS A 305 5.92 12.67 17.44
CA LYS A 305 6.90 11.78 16.82
C LYS A 305 6.40 11.31 15.45
N GLU A 306 7.20 11.55 14.43
CA GLU A 306 7.03 11.04 13.06
C GLU A 306 8.33 10.35 12.60
N TYR A 307 8.27 9.67 11.46
CA TYR A 307 9.41 8.99 10.87
C TYR A 307 9.58 9.40 9.41
N ALA A 308 10.78 9.84 9.04
CA ALA A 308 11.15 10.10 7.66
C ALA A 308 11.68 8.80 7.05
N LEU A 309 11.20 8.46 5.86
CA LEU A 309 11.70 7.36 5.05
C LEU A 309 12.51 7.95 3.88
N ASP A 310 13.81 7.68 3.87
CA ASP A 310 14.70 8.14 2.80
C ASP A 310 15.04 6.99 1.86
N TYR A 311 15.25 7.31 0.58
CA TYR A 311 15.74 6.35 -0.42
C TYR A 311 16.97 6.93 -1.14
N ALA A 312 18.09 6.22 -1.09
CA ALA A 312 19.41 6.70 -1.51
C ALA A 312 19.51 7.13 -2.98
N ASP A 313 18.61 6.67 -3.84
CA ASP A 313 18.58 7.01 -5.27
C ASP A 313 17.57 8.13 -5.61
N ILE A 314 16.86 8.69 -4.61
CA ILE A 314 16.18 10.00 -4.76
C ILE A 314 17.27 11.08 -4.63
N LYS A 315 18.25 11.04 -5.52
CA LYS A 315 18.96 12.26 -5.86
C LYS A 315 18.00 13.05 -6.72
N THR A 316 17.43 14.09 -6.11
CA THR A 316 16.90 15.28 -6.78
C THR A 316 17.61 15.49 -8.12
N ARG A 317 16.94 15.09 -9.20
CA ARG A 317 17.26 15.55 -10.55
C ARG A 317 16.39 16.74 -10.85
#